data_AF-A0A947P0P8-F1
#
_entry.id   AF-A0A947P0P8-F1
#
_cell.length_a   1.000
_cell.length_b   1.000
_cell.length_c   1.000
_cell.angle_alpha   90.00
_cell.angle_beta   90.00
_cell.angle_gamma   90.00
#
_symmetry.space_group_name_H-M   'P 1'
#
loop_
_entity.id
_entity.type
_entity.pdbx_description
1 polymer ?
#
loop_
_entity_poly.entity_id
_entity_poly.type
_entity_poly.pdbx_seq_one_letter_code
_entity_poly.pdbx_strand_id
1 'polypeptide(L)'
;MQELWDFITHFSGFFQEKEIVIPAIQMIYFVGLINLLMLFQSYRTCFLISLAFSLYWLFILNQDKFVSAEGVFGDQGFIYLGVGMFLLLIALFSFMSQRAVKSS
;
A
#
# COMPACT_ATOMS: atom_id res chain seq x y z
N MET A 1 23.01 -20.51 13.28
CA MET A 1 23.74 -19.36 12.68
C MET A 1 23.97 -19.55 11.19
N GLN A 2 24.44 -20.72 10.74
CA GLN A 2 24.61 -21.04 9.31
C GLN A 2 23.33 -20.80 8.49
N GLU A 3 22.19 -21.35 8.92
CA GLU A 3 20.90 -21.22 8.20
C GLU A 3 20.40 -19.77 8.10
N LEU A 4 20.76 -18.92 9.06
CA LEU A 4 20.37 -17.52 9.05
C LEU A 4 21.23 -16.73 8.04
N TRP A 5 22.50 -17.10 7.89
CA TRP A 5 23.37 -16.56 6.85
C TRP A 5 22.95 -17.02 5.46
N ASP A 6 22.58 -18.29 5.29
CA ASP A 6 22.06 -18.83 4.02
C ASP A 6 20.72 -18.19 3.64
N PHE A 7 19.85 -17.95 4.63
CA PHE A 7 18.63 -17.17 4.43
C PHE A 7 18.94 -15.75 3.97
N ILE A 8 19.86 -15.04 4.64
CA ILE A 8 20.21 -13.65 4.29
C ILE A 8 20.84 -13.57 2.90
N THR A 9 21.74 -14.49 2.53
CA THR A 9 22.41 -14.47 1.22
C THR A 9 21.46 -14.83 0.09
N HIS A 10 20.61 -15.84 0.28
CA HIS A 10 19.58 -16.21 -0.69
C HIS A 10 18.52 -15.10 -0.85
N PHE A 11 18.09 -14.51 0.27
CA PHE A 11 17.20 -13.36 0.29
C PHE A 11 17.85 -12.18 -0.43
N SER A 12 19.12 -11.87 -0.15
CA SER A 12 19.85 -10.79 -0.86
C SER A 12 19.99 -11.03 -2.36
N GLY A 13 20.11 -12.29 -2.81
CA GLY A 13 20.16 -12.66 -4.22
C GLY A 13 18.83 -12.41 -4.93
N PHE A 14 17.70 -12.65 -4.25
CA PHE A 14 16.37 -12.27 -4.74
C PHE A 14 16.25 -10.75 -4.95
N PHE A 15 16.95 -9.94 -4.15
CA PHE A 15 17.02 -8.47 -4.33
C PHE A 15 18.11 -8.01 -5.33
N GLN A 16 18.62 -8.86 -6.21
CA GLN A 16 19.51 -8.41 -7.30
C GLN A 16 18.79 -8.21 -8.62
N GLU A 17 17.59 -8.81 -8.78
CA GLU A 17 16.72 -8.56 -9.93
C GLU A 17 16.03 -7.20 -9.76
N LYS A 18 16.61 -6.15 -10.38
CA LYS A 18 16.21 -4.74 -10.20
C LYS A 18 14.70 -4.48 -10.33
N GLU A 19 13.97 -5.28 -11.11
CA GLU A 19 12.53 -5.14 -11.33
C GLU A 19 11.69 -5.55 -10.10
N ILE A 20 12.15 -6.52 -9.30
CA ILE A 20 11.40 -7.06 -8.15
C ILE A 20 11.84 -6.41 -6.83
N VAL A 21 13.06 -5.88 -6.79
CA VAL A 21 13.68 -5.27 -5.62
C VAL A 21 12.85 -4.14 -5.02
N ILE A 22 12.43 -3.21 -5.88
CA ILE A 22 11.71 -2.01 -5.44
C ILE A 22 10.36 -2.41 -4.83
N PRO A 23 9.51 -3.23 -5.49
CA PRO A 23 8.31 -3.77 -4.88
C PRO A 23 8.55 -4.48 -3.55
N ALA A 24 9.54 -5.36 -3.50
CA ALA A 24 9.79 -6.18 -2.32
C ALA A 24 10.25 -5.34 -1.11
N ILE A 25 11.11 -4.34 -1.32
CA ILE A 25 11.52 -3.40 -0.27
C ILE A 25 10.33 -2.56 0.22
N GLN A 26 9.50 -2.05 -0.70
CA GLN A 26 8.28 -1.31 -0.35
C GLN A 26 7.30 -2.16 0.48
N MET A 27 7.18 -3.46 0.17
CA MET A 27 6.37 -4.41 0.95
C MET A 27 6.94 -4.61 2.37
N ILE A 28 8.25 -4.74 2.53
CA ILE A 28 8.88 -4.88 3.85
C ILE A 28 8.56 -3.66 4.72
N TYR A 29 8.74 -2.45 4.19
CA TYR A 29 8.41 -1.23 4.92
C TYR A 29 6.92 -1.13 5.27
N PHE A 30 6.04 -1.48 4.34
CA PHE A 30 4.60 -1.50 4.56
C PHE A 30 4.22 -2.46 5.70
N VAL A 31 4.69 -3.71 5.64
CA VAL A 31 4.42 -4.71 6.68
C VAL A 31 4.98 -4.27 8.03
N GLY A 32 6.20 -3.72 8.07
CA GLY A 32 6.79 -3.17 9.28
C GLY A 32 5.95 -2.04 9.89
N LEU A 33 5.52 -1.08 9.06
CA LEU A 33 4.68 0.04 9.49
C LEU A 33 3.32 -0.42 10.01
N ILE A 34 2.65 -1.36 9.34
CA ILE A 34 1.37 -1.90 9.77
C ILE A 34 1.49 -2.61 11.11
N ASN A 35 2.50 -3.45 11.30
CA ASN A 35 2.75 -4.10 12.58
C ASN A 35 3.00 -3.09 13.71
N LEU A 36 3.78 -2.03 13.46
CA LEU A 36 3.98 -0.95 14.43
C LEU A 36 2.66 -0.24 14.77
N LEU A 37 1.85 0.10 13.78
CA LEU A 37 0.56 0.77 14.00
C LEU A 37 -0.43 -0.11 14.76
N MET A 38 -0.40 -1.42 14.51
CA MET A 38 -1.19 -2.39 15.27
C MET A 38 -0.74 -2.49 16.73
N LEU A 39 0.57 -2.45 17.01
CA LEU A 39 1.10 -2.40 18.38
C LEU A 39 0.63 -1.15 19.14
N PHE A 40 0.51 -0.02 18.46
CA PHE A 40 -0.05 1.21 19.02
C PHE A 40 -1.59 1.27 19.01
N GLN A 41 -2.27 0.16 18.71
CA GLN A 41 -3.73 0.06 18.61
C GLN A 41 -4.37 1.10 17.67
N SER A 42 -3.61 1.57 16.67
CA SER A 42 -4.04 2.60 15.73
C SER A 42 -4.74 1.96 14.52
N TYR A 43 -5.79 1.17 14.79
CA TYR A 43 -6.46 0.33 13.78
C TYR A 43 -7.04 1.12 12.59
N ARG A 44 -7.48 2.36 12.82
CA ARG A 44 -8.03 3.22 11.74
C ARG A 44 -6.95 3.79 10.84
N THR A 45 -5.82 4.18 11.42
CA THR A 45 -4.62 4.60 10.68
C THR A 45 -4.06 3.44 9.87
N CYS A 46 -4.03 2.25 10.47
CA CYS A 46 -3.70 1.00 9.79
C CYS A 46 -4.62 0.77 8.58
N PHE A 47 -5.93 0.89 8.74
CA PHE A 47 -6.89 0.76 7.64
C PHE A 47 -6.64 1.78 6.52
N LEU A 48 -6.40 3.05 6.86
CA LEU A 48 -6.17 4.11 5.88
C LEU A 48 -4.87 3.90 5.09
N ILE A 49 -3.79 3.53 5.77
CA ILE A 49 -2.51 3.23 5.11
C ILE A 49 -2.64 1.99 4.24
N SER A 50 -3.28 0.92 4.73
CA SER A 50 -3.53 -0.29 3.95
C SER A 50 -4.35 0.02 2.69
N LEU A 51 -5.42 0.80 2.81
CA LEU A 51 -6.25 1.18 1.67
C LEU A 51 -5.44 1.99 0.63
N ALA A 52 -4.69 3.00 1.08
CA ALA A 52 -3.88 3.82 0.19
C ALA A 52 -2.80 2.99 -0.53
N PHE A 53 -2.15 2.08 0.20
CA PHE A 53 -1.14 1.19 -0.33
C PHE A 53 -1.72 0.17 -1.33
N SER A 54 -2.89 -0.38 -1.04
CA SER A 54 -3.62 -1.26 -1.97
C SER A 54 -4.02 -0.51 -3.25
N LEU A 55 -4.51 0.72 -3.15
CA LEU A 55 -4.84 1.54 -4.32
C LEU A 55 -3.60 1.81 -5.17
N TYR A 56 -2.49 2.21 -4.54
CA TYR A 56 -1.22 2.44 -5.22
C TYR A 56 -0.75 1.21 -6.01
N TRP A 57 -0.68 0.05 -5.37
CA TRP A 57 -0.23 -1.17 -6.05
C TRP A 57 -1.21 -1.67 -7.10
N LEU A 58 -2.52 -1.53 -6.86
CA LEU A 58 -3.52 -1.88 -7.86
C LEU A 58 -3.32 -1.06 -9.15
N PHE A 59 -3.01 0.23 -9.02
CA PHE A 59 -2.68 1.10 -10.14
C PHE A 59 -1.39 0.67 -10.84
N ILE A 60 -0.29 0.50 -10.10
CA ILE A 60 1.01 0.13 -10.67
C ILE A 60 0.94 -1.22 -11.41
N LEU A 61 0.25 -2.21 -10.86
CA LEU A 61 0.13 -3.55 -11.45
C LEU A 61 -0.81 -3.62 -12.66
N ASN A 62 -1.67 -2.61 -12.87
CA ASN A 62 -2.65 -2.59 -13.95
C ASN A 62 -2.60 -1.25 -14.71
N GLN A 63 -1.42 -0.61 -14.73
CA GLN A 63 -1.26 0.71 -15.30
C GLN A 63 -1.63 0.72 -16.79
N ASP A 64 -1.33 -0.37 -17.49
CA ASP A 64 -1.69 -0.64 -18.89
C ASP A 64 -3.21 -0.65 -19.14
N LYS A 65 -4.00 -1.02 -18.13
CA LYS A 65 -5.47 -1.02 -18.21
C LYS A 65 -6.08 0.33 -17.89
N PHE A 66 -5.39 1.14 -17.08
CA PHE A 66 -5.91 2.40 -16.58
C PHE A 66 -5.47 3.60 -17.42
N VAL A 67 -4.27 3.56 -17.98
CA VAL A 67 -3.64 4.68 -18.68
C VAL A 67 -3.12 4.19 -20.02
N SER A 68 -3.47 4.90 -21.09
CA SER A 68 -2.96 4.64 -22.43
C SER A 68 -1.47 4.93 -22.52
N ALA A 69 -0.81 4.45 -23.57
CA ALA A 69 0.60 4.77 -23.83
C ALA A 69 0.86 6.29 -23.97
N GLU A 70 -0.18 7.08 -24.29
CA GLU A 70 -0.14 8.54 -24.40
C GLU A 70 -0.36 9.24 -23.05
N GLY A 71 -0.53 8.49 -21.96
CA GLY A 71 -0.76 9.04 -20.61
C GLY A 71 -2.20 9.44 -20.35
N VAL A 72 -3.15 9.05 -21.20
CA VAL A 72 -4.57 9.40 -21.07
C VAL A 72 -5.29 8.31 -20.29
N PHE A 73 -6.05 8.70 -19.26
CA PHE A 73 -6.90 7.76 -18.52
C PHE A 73 -8.00 7.20 -19.43
N GLY A 74 -8.10 5.88 -19.50
CA GLY A 74 -9.23 5.19 -20.15
C GLY A 74 -10.42 5.05 -19.21
N ASP A 75 -11.53 4.53 -19.72
CA ASP A 75 -12.78 4.34 -18.95
C ASP A 75 -12.56 3.55 -17.66
N GLN A 76 -11.76 2.47 -17.73
CA GLN A 76 -11.40 1.67 -16.55
C GLN A 76 -10.59 2.46 -15.53
N GLY A 77 -9.71 3.34 -15.99
CA GLY A 77 -8.93 4.24 -15.14
C GLY A 77 -9.79 5.27 -14.42
N PHE A 78 -10.80 5.84 -15.10
CA PHE A 78 -11.77 6.74 -14.47
C PHE A 78 -12.64 6.03 -13.41
N ILE A 79 -13.09 4.81 -13.71
CA ILE A 79 -13.83 3.99 -12.74
C ILE A 79 -12.95 3.69 -11.52
N TYR A 80 -11.70 3.28 -11.74
CA TYR A 80 -10.73 3.05 -10.68
C TYR A 80 -10.54 4.31 -9.80
N LEU A 81 -10.36 5.47 -10.42
CA LEU A 81 -10.16 6.73 -9.70
C LEU A 81 -11.41 7.12 -8.89
N GLY A 82 -12.61 6.98 -9.47
CA GLY A 82 -13.87 7.25 -8.78
C GLY A 82 -14.10 6.34 -7.56
N VAL A 83 -13.92 5.03 -7.74
CA VAL A 83 -14.05 4.04 -6.64
C VAL A 83 -12.96 4.25 -5.59
N GLY A 84 -11.71 4.48 -6.01
CA GLY A 84 -10.59 4.73 -5.11
C GLY A 84 -10.80 5.98 -4.25
N MET A 85 -11.25 7.09 -4.86
CA MET A 85 -11.60 8.31 -4.14
C MET A 85 -12.75 8.07 -3.16
N PHE A 86 -13.80 7.37 -3.56
CA PHE A 86 -14.93 7.05 -2.69
C PHE A 86 -14.49 6.26 -1.45
N LEU A 87 -13.67 5.21 -1.63
CA LEU A 87 -13.14 4.42 -0.52
C LEU A 87 -12.24 5.25 0.39
N LEU A 88 -11.39 6.12 -0.18
CA LEU A 88 -10.54 7.03 0.59
C LEU A 88 -11.36 8.00 1.44
N LEU A 89 -12.45 8.55 0.90
CA LEU A 89 -13.35 9.42 1.65
C LEU A 89 -14.00 8.69 2.83
N ILE A 90 -14.41 7.42 2.66
CA ILE A 90 -14.93 6.59 3.76
C ILE A 90 -13.86 6.38 4.83
N ALA A 91 -12.63 6.04 4.42
CA ALA A 91 -11.52 5.83 5.35
C ALA A 91 -11.18 7.11 6.14
N LEU A 92 -11.14 8.26 5.46
CA LEU A 92 -10.91 9.57 6.07
C LEU A 92 -12.03 9.95 7.04
N PHE A 93 -13.28 9.72 6.66
CA PHE A 93 -14.43 9.97 7.54
C PHE A 93 -14.38 9.11 8.82
N SER A 94 -14.07 7.81 8.67
CA SER A 94 -13.86 6.90 9.81
C SER A 94 -12.72 7.38 10.73
N PHE A 95 -11.65 7.93 10.16
CA PHE A 95 -10.55 8.50 10.93
C PHE A 95 -10.96 9.79 11.68
N MET A 96 -11.63 10.73 11.00
CA MET A 96 -12.04 12.02 11.58
C MET A 96 -13.10 11.87 12.67
N SER A 97 -14.10 11.01 12.46
CA SER A 97 -15.16 10.74 13.45
C SER A 97 -14.63 10.26 14.80
N GLN A 98 -13.47 9.60 14.85
CA GLN A 98 -12.87 9.20 16.13
C GLN A 98 -12.23 10.35 16.89
N ARG A 99 -11.60 11.29 16.18
CA ARG A 99 -10.98 12.47 16.82
C ARG A 99 -12.04 13.33 17.50
N ALA A 100 -13.19 13.51 16.83
CA ALA A 100 -14.32 14.25 17.40
C ALA A 100 -14.86 13.59 18.68
N VAL A 101 -14.90 12.25 18.76
CA VAL A 101 -15.36 11.52 19.96
C VAL A 101 -14.33 11.56 21.09
N LYS A 102 -13.02 11.56 20.79
CA LYS A 102 -11.97 11.58 21.82
C LYS A 102 -11.70 12.98 22.41
N SER A 103 -12.26 14.05 21.81
CA SER A 103 -12.13 15.43 22.27
C SER A 103 -13.38 15.97 22.98
N SER A 104 -14.42 15.15 23.13
CA SER A 104 -15.62 15.43 23.94
C SER A 104 -15.53 14.71 25.28
#